data_AF-A0A3A8NLH8-F1
#
_entry.id   AF-A0A3A8NLH8-F1
#
_cell.length_a   1.000
_cell.length_b   1.000
_cell.length_c   1.000
_cell.angle_alpha   90.00
_cell.angle_beta   90.00
_cell.angle_gamma   90.00
#
_symmetry.space_group_name_H-M   'P 1'
#
loop_
_entity.id
_entity.type
_entity.pdbx_description
1 polymer ?
#
loop_
_entity_poly.entity_id
_entity_poly.type
_entity_poly.pdbx_seq_one_letter_code
_entity_poly.pdbx_strand_id
1 'polypeptide(L)'
;MYDAEINTALNDASQFLRDSIISGGETPTPNRAKPFVKQALQLLVGDLEATCGIQGTRGMLPVLLASNFLMRAAVDLYGPGLCAAMQSERGEWGIVDNISSGRVGSTAWSLARGLLGTVTTLAETATDRVWALIKRVVAGHVQFGSDMLCRIQRDRSLLNRAFGITGTLNGLTVTGSDPHRTGHRVVLLRFSDGRRTVYKPSDLTFQLLLMGDPTSFQVCHAHHPKLFPHTDSLFTALDPDLPAIRIVAMPHKRGEYGYMQMVAKANVIALVDQGTYFRKLGRLITVAALFGITDLHEENVMATDDGPYLIDAEMGFSYPGQGVGPIDHSSLNRVLHITPQQYTNVGGVFSPAFDNQGAWEISKLSAPYDPTEINAGFRTGAHGPWVGGATYPNVLLQGIREEVDRIALRLPNIHRWIGLMYSVAPVARVILSTTVMCSLHVNGVTRYLQGNLETDAQAPHLSFDNWLRWYGGKHNAVPGALFQPHSRQVLYDPTGTLGVTYGTATAGGVSVAHLTEVWNEMNRLSTAQGVTNLKARLKTALEANLGCGPLV
;
A
#
# COMPACT_ATOMS: atom_id res chain seq x y z
N MET A 1 -30.70 6.54 -7.97
CA MET A 1 -30.33 7.40 -6.81
C MET A 1 -28.82 7.53 -6.89
N TYR A 2 -28.24 8.72 -6.68
CA TYR A 2 -26.80 9.04 -6.85
C TYR A 2 -26.25 9.34 -8.26
N ASP A 3 -27.10 9.71 -9.24
CA ASP A 3 -26.61 10.09 -10.57
C ASP A 3 -25.73 11.36 -10.55
N ALA A 4 -25.99 12.28 -9.61
CA ALA A 4 -25.19 13.50 -9.46
C ALA A 4 -23.76 13.17 -9.01
N GLU A 5 -23.62 12.35 -7.98
CA GLU A 5 -22.33 11.88 -7.43
C GLU A 5 -21.55 11.07 -8.47
N ILE A 6 -22.22 10.20 -9.24
CA ILE A 6 -21.61 9.46 -10.35
C ILE A 6 -21.10 10.43 -11.43
N ASN A 7 -21.90 11.42 -11.83
CA ASN A 7 -21.47 12.37 -12.86
C ASN A 7 -20.31 13.24 -12.39
N THR A 8 -20.29 13.68 -11.13
CA THR A 8 -19.17 14.40 -10.51
C THR A 8 -17.91 13.54 -10.52
N ALA A 9 -17.99 12.31 -10.00
CA ALA A 9 -16.87 11.37 -9.97
C ALA A 9 -16.29 11.09 -11.36
N LEU A 10 -17.14 10.93 -12.38
CA LEU A 10 -16.69 10.74 -13.77
C LEU A 10 -15.96 11.96 -14.32
N ASN A 11 -16.40 13.17 -13.99
CA ASN A 11 -15.76 14.39 -14.44
C ASN A 11 -14.39 14.56 -13.77
N ASP A 12 -14.31 14.35 -12.46
CA ASP A 12 -13.07 14.42 -11.69
C ASP A 12 -12.05 13.37 -12.17
N ALA A 13 -12.49 12.12 -12.36
CA ALA A 13 -11.64 11.07 -12.91
C ALA A 13 -11.18 11.39 -14.34
N SER A 14 -12.05 11.96 -15.19
CA SER A 14 -11.67 12.36 -16.54
C SER A 14 -10.64 13.49 -16.54
N GLN A 15 -10.70 14.41 -15.57
CA GLN A 15 -9.71 15.46 -15.41
C GLN A 15 -8.36 14.85 -14.98
N PHE A 16 -8.35 14.05 -13.93
CA PHE A 16 -7.16 13.33 -13.46
C PHE A 16 -6.48 12.53 -14.59
N LEU A 17 -7.26 11.80 -15.40
CA LEU A 17 -6.76 11.01 -16.51
C LEU A 17 -6.20 11.87 -17.66
N ARG A 18 -6.74 13.07 -17.91
CA ARG A 18 -6.20 13.99 -18.93
C ARG A 18 -4.85 14.57 -18.56
N ASP A 19 -4.61 14.74 -17.26
CA ASP A 19 -3.33 15.23 -16.76
C ASP A 19 -2.28 14.10 -16.68
N SER A 20 -2.71 12.84 -16.82
CA SER A 20 -1.86 11.64 -16.81
C SER A 20 -1.20 11.38 -18.17
N ILE A 21 -0.16 10.54 -18.18
CA ILE A 21 0.58 10.10 -19.36
C ILE A 21 0.61 8.57 -19.46
N ILE A 22 0.52 8.07 -20.69
CA ILE A 22 0.75 6.66 -21.02
C ILE A 22 2.25 6.46 -21.22
N SER A 23 2.78 5.29 -20.85
CA SER A 23 4.16 4.94 -21.19
C SER A 23 4.40 5.08 -22.70
N GLY A 24 5.35 5.93 -23.07
CA GLY A 24 5.56 6.36 -24.47
C GLY A 24 5.18 7.83 -24.75
N GLY A 25 4.52 8.51 -23.80
CA GLY A 25 4.25 9.95 -23.84
C GLY A 25 2.87 10.36 -24.38
N GLU A 26 2.00 9.39 -24.68
CA GLU A 26 0.64 9.67 -25.17
C GLU A 26 -0.31 10.12 -24.04
N THR A 27 -1.34 10.89 -24.40
CA THR A 27 -2.39 11.32 -23.47
C THR A 27 -3.56 10.33 -23.44
N PRO A 28 -4.07 9.93 -22.26
CA PRO A 28 -5.26 9.10 -22.13
C PRO A 28 -6.52 9.68 -22.78
N THR A 29 -7.44 8.81 -23.20
CA THR A 29 -8.70 9.19 -23.87
C THR A 29 -9.94 8.84 -23.03
N PRO A 30 -10.13 9.49 -21.85
CA PRO A 30 -11.19 9.12 -20.90
C PRO A 30 -12.61 9.20 -21.47
N ASN A 31 -12.84 10.07 -22.47
CA ASN A 31 -14.15 10.23 -23.09
C ASN A 31 -14.66 8.96 -23.78
N ARG A 32 -13.76 8.13 -24.35
CA ARG A 32 -14.14 6.86 -25.00
C ARG A 32 -14.64 5.83 -23.97
N ALA A 33 -13.97 5.74 -22.83
CA ALA A 33 -14.33 4.83 -21.75
C ALA A 33 -15.56 5.29 -20.94
N LYS A 34 -15.85 6.61 -20.92
CA LYS A 34 -16.82 7.25 -20.02
C LYS A 34 -18.21 6.57 -19.97
N PRO A 35 -18.85 6.15 -21.09
CA PRO A 35 -20.16 5.49 -21.03
C PRO A 35 -20.12 4.14 -20.29
N PHE A 36 -19.07 3.35 -20.51
CA PHE A 36 -18.89 2.04 -19.87
C PHE A 36 -18.54 2.19 -18.39
N VAL A 37 -17.69 3.15 -18.05
CA VAL A 37 -17.37 3.47 -16.64
C VAL A 37 -18.63 3.93 -15.90
N LYS A 38 -19.47 4.77 -16.53
CA LYS A 38 -20.74 5.22 -15.92
C LYS A 38 -21.66 4.03 -15.57
N GLN A 39 -21.83 3.09 -16.50
CA GLN A 39 -22.66 1.90 -16.25
C GLN A 39 -22.08 1.03 -15.13
N ALA A 40 -20.75 0.85 -15.10
CA ALA A 40 -20.08 0.11 -14.05
C ALA A 40 -20.24 0.78 -12.66
N LEU A 41 -20.19 2.12 -12.58
CA LEU A 41 -20.46 2.85 -11.34
C LEU A 41 -21.92 2.72 -10.88
N GLN A 42 -22.88 2.68 -11.81
CA GLN A 42 -24.29 2.43 -11.47
C GLN A 42 -24.49 1.03 -10.86
N LEU A 43 -23.82 0.01 -11.41
CA LEU A 43 -23.80 -1.34 -10.83
C LEU A 43 -23.18 -1.34 -9.43
N LEU A 44 -22.02 -0.70 -9.28
CA LEU A 44 -21.33 -0.56 -8.01
C LEU A 44 -22.19 0.08 -6.92
N VAL A 45 -22.91 1.17 -7.25
CA VAL A 45 -23.80 1.85 -6.30
C VAL A 45 -24.98 0.95 -5.92
N GLY A 46 -25.61 0.28 -6.88
CA GLY A 46 -26.72 -0.64 -6.61
C GLY A 46 -26.31 -1.82 -5.71
N ASP A 47 -25.14 -2.41 -5.98
CA ASP A 47 -24.60 -3.52 -5.18
C ASP A 47 -24.20 -3.07 -3.76
N LEU A 48 -23.67 -1.85 -3.60
CA LEU A 48 -23.41 -1.24 -2.30
C LEU A 48 -24.69 -0.99 -1.52
N GLU A 49 -25.74 -0.44 -2.14
CA GLU A 49 -27.05 -0.20 -1.49
C GLU A 49 -27.67 -1.49 -0.96
N ALA A 50 -27.58 -2.58 -1.76
CA ALA A 50 -28.05 -3.90 -1.38
C ALA A 50 -27.23 -4.47 -0.21
N THR A 51 -25.90 -4.49 -0.34
CA THR A 51 -24.99 -5.06 0.65
C THR A 51 -25.04 -4.30 1.98
N CYS A 52 -25.00 -2.97 1.95
CA CYS A 52 -25.10 -2.12 3.14
C CYS A 52 -26.50 -2.18 3.77
N GLY A 53 -27.54 -2.45 2.98
CA GLY A 53 -28.89 -2.73 3.48
C GLY A 53 -28.92 -4.00 4.35
N ILE A 54 -28.32 -5.09 3.85
CA ILE A 54 -28.21 -6.36 4.58
C ILE A 54 -27.36 -6.23 5.84
N GLN A 55 -26.26 -5.48 5.77
CA GLN A 55 -25.33 -5.29 6.89
C GLN A 55 -25.81 -4.26 7.93
N GLY A 56 -26.89 -3.54 7.66
CA GLY A 56 -27.39 -2.48 8.56
C GLY A 56 -26.48 -1.24 8.62
N THR A 57 -25.71 -0.97 7.56
CA THR A 57 -24.79 0.18 7.43
C THR A 57 -25.29 1.23 6.43
N ARG A 58 -26.52 1.08 5.90
CA ARG A 58 -27.12 1.99 4.90
C ARG A 58 -27.06 3.48 5.28
N GLY A 59 -27.15 3.81 6.57
CA GLY A 59 -27.06 5.19 7.05
C GLY A 59 -25.70 5.86 6.82
N MET A 60 -24.62 5.09 6.60
CA MET A 60 -23.28 5.60 6.33
C MET A 60 -22.97 5.71 4.82
N LEU A 61 -23.82 5.14 3.96
CA LEU A 61 -23.61 5.13 2.51
C LEU A 61 -23.52 6.55 1.90
N PRO A 62 -24.36 7.54 2.29
CA PRO A 62 -24.21 8.91 1.79
C PRO A 62 -22.84 9.51 2.07
N VAL A 63 -22.23 9.20 3.22
CA VAL A 63 -20.88 9.70 3.57
C VAL A 63 -19.81 9.08 2.66
N LEU A 64 -19.97 7.79 2.31
CA LEU A 64 -19.07 7.12 1.36
C LEU A 64 -19.23 7.69 -0.06
N LEU A 65 -20.45 7.83 -0.55
CA LEU A 65 -20.71 8.24 -1.94
C LEU A 65 -20.47 9.74 -2.19
N ALA A 66 -20.57 10.58 -1.15
CA ALA A 66 -20.18 11.99 -1.21
C ALA A 66 -18.66 12.22 -1.11
N SER A 67 -17.87 11.17 -0.85
CA SER A 67 -16.40 11.24 -0.83
C SER A 67 -15.79 11.03 -2.22
N ASN A 68 -14.45 11.01 -2.31
CA ASN A 68 -13.74 10.67 -3.54
C ASN A 68 -13.73 9.17 -3.88
N PHE A 69 -14.48 8.32 -3.14
CA PHE A 69 -14.56 6.88 -3.38
C PHE A 69 -14.99 6.53 -4.82
N LEU A 70 -16.07 7.14 -5.33
CA LEU A 70 -16.53 6.90 -6.70
C LEU A 70 -15.53 7.41 -7.75
N MET A 71 -14.82 8.51 -7.46
CA MET A 71 -13.78 9.04 -8.34
C MET A 71 -12.62 8.04 -8.47
N ARG A 72 -12.17 7.44 -7.36
CA ARG A 72 -11.15 6.37 -7.42
C ARG A 72 -11.66 5.15 -8.18
N ALA A 73 -12.91 4.75 -7.96
CA ALA A 73 -13.51 3.68 -8.75
C ALA A 73 -13.56 3.96 -10.24
N ALA A 74 -13.89 5.19 -10.63
CA ALA A 74 -13.89 5.59 -12.02
C ALA A 74 -12.48 5.53 -12.66
N VAL A 75 -11.44 5.91 -11.91
CA VAL A 75 -10.04 5.81 -12.36
C VAL A 75 -9.62 4.35 -12.54
N ASP A 76 -9.92 3.48 -11.60
CA ASP A 76 -9.59 2.04 -11.68
C ASP A 76 -10.37 1.33 -12.82
N LEU A 77 -11.57 1.82 -13.15
CA LEU A 77 -12.40 1.32 -14.25
C LEU A 77 -11.99 1.84 -15.63
N TYR A 78 -11.05 2.78 -15.74
CA TYR A 78 -10.65 3.39 -17.02
C TYR A 78 -10.16 2.37 -18.05
N GLY A 79 -9.14 1.58 -17.70
CA GLY A 79 -8.56 0.57 -18.60
C GLY A 79 -9.58 -0.45 -19.08
N PRO A 80 -10.33 -1.12 -18.17
CA PRO A 80 -11.42 -2.02 -18.53
C PRO A 80 -12.51 -1.36 -19.39
N GLY A 81 -12.90 -0.13 -19.07
CA GLY A 81 -13.89 0.64 -19.82
C GLY A 81 -13.41 1.02 -21.22
N LEU A 82 -12.11 1.29 -21.39
CA LEU A 82 -11.53 1.58 -22.70
C LEU A 82 -11.46 0.31 -23.56
N CYS A 83 -11.13 -0.85 -22.99
CA CYS A 83 -11.22 -2.12 -23.70
C CYS A 83 -12.64 -2.35 -24.26
N ALA A 84 -13.67 -2.06 -23.46
CA ALA A 84 -15.06 -2.20 -23.88
C ALA A 84 -15.44 -1.24 -25.01
N ALA A 85 -15.00 0.02 -24.91
CA ALA A 85 -15.19 1.01 -25.97
C ALA A 85 -14.54 0.58 -27.29
N MET A 86 -13.29 0.13 -27.24
CA MET A 86 -12.54 -0.31 -28.42
C MET A 86 -13.17 -1.53 -29.11
N GLN A 87 -13.67 -2.51 -28.36
CA GLN A 87 -14.41 -3.64 -28.95
C GLN A 87 -15.75 -3.20 -29.55
N SER A 88 -16.44 -2.23 -28.92
CA SER A 88 -17.71 -1.71 -29.44
C SER A 88 -17.53 -0.97 -30.76
N GLU A 89 -16.46 -0.18 -30.89
CA GLU A 89 -16.08 0.48 -32.14
C GLU A 89 -15.76 -0.51 -33.27
N ARG A 90 -15.26 -1.71 -32.95
CA ARG A 90 -15.02 -2.80 -33.91
C ARG A 90 -16.26 -3.63 -34.25
N GLY A 91 -17.42 -3.34 -33.64
CA GLY A 91 -18.62 -4.16 -33.77
C GLY A 91 -18.53 -5.52 -33.06
N GLU A 92 -17.49 -5.72 -32.24
CA GLU A 92 -17.26 -6.92 -31.42
C GLU A 92 -18.02 -6.84 -30.09
N TRP A 93 -18.53 -5.65 -29.72
CA TRP A 93 -19.34 -5.41 -28.53
C TRP A 93 -20.63 -4.68 -28.90
N GLY A 94 -21.74 -5.42 -28.96
CA GLY A 94 -23.06 -4.86 -29.20
C GLY A 94 -23.58 -4.08 -28.00
N ILE A 95 -23.82 -2.78 -28.16
CA ILE A 95 -24.62 -1.97 -27.22
C ILE A 95 -26.04 -2.55 -27.01
N VAL A 96 -26.50 -3.41 -27.93
CA VAL A 96 -27.86 -4.00 -27.97
C VAL A 96 -27.95 -5.38 -27.30
N ASP A 97 -26.84 -6.08 -27.02
CA ASP A 97 -26.88 -7.45 -26.45
C ASP A 97 -27.26 -7.52 -24.96
N ASN A 98 -27.28 -6.37 -24.27
CA ASN A 98 -27.78 -6.27 -22.89
C ASN A 98 -29.23 -5.74 -22.78
N ILE A 99 -29.80 -5.14 -23.84
CA ILE A 99 -31.15 -4.56 -23.77
C ILE A 99 -32.23 -5.60 -24.10
N SER A 100 -31.92 -6.62 -24.91
CA SER A 100 -32.87 -7.68 -25.29
C SER A 100 -32.81 -8.94 -24.42
N SER A 101 -31.76 -9.12 -23.61
CA SER A 101 -31.52 -10.42 -22.97
C SER A 101 -32.00 -10.56 -21.53
N GLY A 102 -32.58 -9.52 -20.91
CA GLY A 102 -33.35 -9.66 -19.66
C GLY A 102 -32.67 -10.53 -18.59
N ARG A 103 -31.34 -10.47 -18.45
CA ARG A 103 -30.57 -11.28 -17.50
C ARG A 103 -30.69 -10.71 -16.08
N VAL A 104 -31.93 -10.62 -15.61
CA VAL A 104 -32.27 -10.53 -14.20
C VAL A 104 -31.81 -11.86 -13.58
N GLY A 105 -30.67 -11.86 -12.89
CA GLY A 105 -30.20 -13.01 -12.10
C GLY A 105 -28.81 -13.55 -12.46
N SER A 106 -27.76 -12.71 -12.50
CA SER A 106 -26.38 -13.18 -12.68
C SER A 106 -25.78 -13.91 -11.46
N THR A 107 -26.47 -13.92 -10.32
CA THR A 107 -26.11 -14.75 -9.15
C THR A 107 -26.38 -16.23 -9.42
N ALA A 108 -27.45 -16.56 -10.14
CA ALA A 108 -27.79 -17.93 -10.50
C ALA A 108 -26.83 -18.52 -11.54
N TRP A 109 -26.30 -17.69 -12.46
CA TRP A 109 -25.38 -18.17 -13.51
C TRP A 109 -23.97 -18.47 -12.97
N SER A 110 -23.44 -17.66 -12.03
CA SER A 110 -22.15 -17.98 -11.39
C SER A 110 -22.25 -19.17 -10.44
N LEU A 111 -23.38 -19.32 -9.73
CA LEU A 111 -23.66 -20.46 -8.85
C LEU A 111 -23.90 -21.77 -9.61
N ALA A 112 -24.58 -21.73 -10.76
CA ALA A 112 -24.79 -22.91 -11.61
C ALA A 112 -23.47 -23.49 -12.16
N ARG A 113 -22.46 -22.64 -12.43
CA ARG A 113 -21.10 -23.10 -12.79
C ARG A 113 -20.34 -23.78 -11.65
N GLY A 114 -20.69 -23.48 -10.39
CA GLY A 114 -20.09 -24.14 -9.22
C GLY A 114 -20.69 -25.51 -8.91
N LEU A 115 -21.92 -25.78 -9.39
CA LEU A 115 -22.68 -27.02 -9.14
C LEU A 115 -22.61 -28.02 -10.30
N LEU A 116 -22.37 -27.57 -11.53
CA LEU A 116 -22.27 -28.41 -12.72
C LEU A 116 -20.80 -28.60 -13.08
N GLY A 117 -20.25 -29.74 -12.66
CA GLY A 117 -18.89 -30.16 -12.96
C GLY A 117 -18.57 -30.06 -14.46
N THR A 118 -17.36 -29.55 -14.75
CA THR A 118 -16.62 -29.66 -16.02
C THR A 118 -17.48 -29.83 -17.27
N VAL A 119 -18.08 -28.73 -17.74
CA VAL A 119 -18.49 -28.62 -19.15
C VAL A 119 -17.31 -28.01 -19.91
N THR A 120 -16.64 -28.83 -20.70
CA THR A 120 -15.67 -28.40 -21.70
C THR A 120 -16.35 -27.51 -22.75
N THR A 121 -15.81 -26.28 -22.87
CA THR A 121 -15.77 -25.40 -24.05
C THR A 121 -17.08 -24.77 -24.57
N LEU A 122 -17.50 -23.66 -23.95
CA LEU A 122 -17.70 -22.43 -24.72
C LEU A 122 -16.39 -21.66 -24.62
N ALA A 123 -15.72 -21.41 -25.75
CA ALA A 123 -14.50 -20.61 -25.77
C ALA A 123 -14.84 -19.21 -25.23
N GLU A 124 -14.23 -18.82 -24.11
CA GLU A 124 -14.41 -17.48 -23.54
C GLU A 124 -14.00 -16.44 -24.59
N THR A 125 -14.91 -15.55 -24.97
CA THR A 125 -14.63 -14.52 -25.98
C THR A 125 -13.80 -13.39 -25.39
N ALA A 126 -13.20 -12.53 -26.23
CA ALA A 126 -12.53 -11.32 -25.76
C ALA A 126 -13.50 -10.38 -25.00
N THR A 127 -14.77 -10.36 -25.41
CA THR A 127 -15.84 -9.60 -24.77
C THR A 127 -16.18 -10.14 -23.37
N ASP A 128 -16.29 -11.47 -23.23
CA ASP A 128 -16.51 -12.11 -21.93
C ASP A 128 -15.41 -11.75 -20.93
N ARG A 129 -14.15 -11.75 -21.40
CA ARG A 129 -12.98 -11.41 -20.57
C ARG A 129 -12.99 -9.97 -20.09
N VAL A 130 -13.26 -9.02 -20.98
CA VAL A 130 -13.33 -7.59 -20.58
C VAL A 130 -14.51 -7.34 -19.64
N TRP A 131 -15.67 -7.95 -19.89
CA TRP A 131 -16.80 -7.84 -18.97
C TRP A 131 -16.52 -8.47 -17.60
N ALA A 132 -15.80 -9.59 -17.56
CA ALA A 132 -15.36 -10.20 -16.32
C ALA A 132 -14.40 -9.27 -15.55
N LEU A 133 -13.48 -8.60 -16.24
CA LEU A 133 -12.59 -7.60 -15.64
C LEU A 133 -13.38 -6.43 -15.04
N ILE A 134 -14.33 -5.83 -15.77
CA ILE A 134 -15.20 -4.75 -15.24
C ILE A 134 -15.93 -5.20 -13.96
N LYS A 135 -16.57 -6.38 -13.99
CA LYS A 135 -17.29 -6.90 -12.82
C LYS A 135 -16.38 -7.16 -11.62
N ARG A 136 -15.14 -7.58 -11.83
CA ARG A 136 -14.17 -7.79 -10.75
C ARG A 136 -13.76 -6.47 -10.10
N VAL A 137 -13.53 -5.42 -10.89
CA VAL A 137 -13.24 -4.07 -10.38
C VAL A 137 -14.42 -3.54 -9.57
N VAL A 138 -15.65 -3.68 -10.10
CA VAL A 138 -16.89 -3.32 -9.38
C VAL A 138 -17.00 -4.10 -8.06
N ALA A 139 -16.89 -5.42 -8.09
CA ALA A 139 -16.99 -6.26 -6.91
C ALA A 139 -15.94 -5.93 -5.85
N GLY A 140 -14.70 -5.64 -6.26
CA GLY A 140 -13.63 -5.21 -5.37
C GLY A 140 -13.94 -3.91 -4.64
N HIS A 141 -14.49 -2.91 -5.36
CA HIS A 141 -14.95 -1.66 -4.74
C HIS A 141 -16.18 -1.85 -3.84
N VAL A 142 -17.14 -2.69 -4.23
CA VAL A 142 -18.30 -3.02 -3.38
C VAL A 142 -17.83 -3.67 -2.08
N GLN A 143 -16.90 -4.64 -2.17
CA GLN A 143 -16.31 -5.28 -1.01
C GLN A 143 -15.56 -4.26 -0.15
N PHE A 144 -14.73 -3.40 -0.75
CA PHE A 144 -13.97 -2.37 -0.04
C PHE A 144 -14.87 -1.45 0.78
N GLY A 145 -15.86 -0.84 0.12
CA GLY A 145 -16.79 0.09 0.73
C GLY A 145 -17.61 -0.57 1.83
N SER A 146 -18.22 -1.73 1.55
CA SER A 146 -19.06 -2.43 2.53
C SER A 146 -18.26 -2.96 3.73
N ASP A 147 -17.10 -3.59 3.51
CA ASP A 147 -16.22 -4.06 4.58
C ASP A 147 -15.79 -2.90 5.49
N MET A 148 -15.37 -1.78 4.90
CA MET A 148 -14.93 -0.60 5.66
C MET A 148 -16.06 -0.06 6.54
N LEU A 149 -17.25 0.18 5.97
CA LEU A 149 -18.39 0.71 6.72
C LEU A 149 -18.82 -0.24 7.84
N CYS A 150 -18.88 -1.54 7.56
CA CYS A 150 -19.19 -2.58 8.54
C CYS A 150 -18.17 -2.60 9.70
N ARG A 151 -16.86 -2.51 9.39
CA ARG A 151 -15.79 -2.45 10.39
C ARG A 151 -15.88 -1.18 11.24
N ILE A 152 -16.06 0.00 10.64
CA ILE A 152 -16.20 1.26 11.38
C ILE A 152 -17.41 1.22 12.33
N GLN A 153 -18.55 0.72 11.87
CA GLN A 153 -19.75 0.59 12.71
C GLN A 153 -19.51 -0.36 13.89
N ARG A 154 -18.93 -1.54 13.61
CA ARG A 154 -18.63 -2.55 14.63
C ARG A 154 -17.61 -2.08 15.65
N ASP A 155 -16.59 -1.36 15.20
CA ASP A 155 -15.40 -1.04 15.99
C ASP A 155 -15.55 0.28 16.75
N ARG A 156 -16.76 0.85 16.83
CA ARG A 156 -17.02 2.13 17.54
C ARG A 156 -16.46 2.17 18.96
N SER A 157 -16.63 1.08 19.73
CA SER A 157 -16.09 1.02 21.10
C SER A 157 -14.56 0.98 21.14
N LEU A 158 -13.95 0.34 20.16
CA LEU A 158 -12.50 0.26 20.00
C LEU A 158 -11.93 1.62 19.60
N LEU A 159 -12.55 2.29 18.62
CA LEU A 159 -12.17 3.65 18.20
C LEU A 159 -12.27 4.65 19.36
N ASN A 160 -13.29 4.49 20.21
CA ASN A 160 -13.41 5.29 21.43
C ASN A 160 -12.25 5.02 22.40
N ARG A 161 -11.97 3.76 22.74
CA ARG A 161 -10.88 3.42 23.67
C ARG A 161 -9.50 3.81 23.13
N ALA A 162 -9.27 3.63 21.84
CA ALA A 162 -7.95 3.82 21.23
C ALA A 162 -7.64 5.29 20.92
N PHE A 163 -8.64 6.07 20.46
CA PHE A 163 -8.45 7.41 19.92
C PHE A 163 -9.37 8.47 20.54
N GLY A 164 -10.22 8.10 21.51
CA GLY A 164 -11.17 9.01 22.14
C GLY A 164 -12.35 9.41 21.25
N ILE A 165 -12.58 8.68 20.14
CA ILE A 165 -13.64 9.00 19.17
C ILE A 165 -15.01 8.68 19.78
N THR A 166 -15.88 9.69 19.88
CA THR A 166 -17.25 9.58 20.43
C THR A 166 -18.32 9.84 19.36
N GLY A 167 -17.96 10.63 18.35
CA GLY A 167 -18.83 11.00 17.23
C GLY A 167 -19.09 9.87 16.24
N THR A 168 -19.89 10.17 15.22
CA THR A 168 -20.17 9.29 14.08
C THR A 168 -19.30 9.68 12.89
N LEU A 169 -19.06 8.73 11.97
CA LEU A 169 -18.36 9.02 10.72
C LEU A 169 -19.12 10.13 9.97
N ASN A 170 -18.44 11.23 9.65
CA ASN A 170 -19.03 12.37 8.96
C ASN A 170 -18.27 12.78 7.68
N GLY A 171 -17.14 12.11 7.39
CA GLY A 171 -16.40 12.30 6.16
C GLY A 171 -15.28 11.26 6.04
N LEU A 172 -14.89 10.97 4.81
CA LEU A 172 -13.74 10.12 4.53
C LEU A 172 -13.04 10.56 3.25
N THR A 173 -11.77 10.16 3.10
CA THR A 173 -10.98 10.37 1.89
C THR A 173 -10.18 9.11 1.61
N VAL A 174 -10.40 8.50 0.45
CA VAL A 174 -9.61 7.38 -0.06
C VAL A 174 -8.32 7.95 -0.65
N THR A 175 -7.17 7.56 -0.12
CA THR A 175 -5.87 8.15 -0.53
C THR A 175 -5.42 7.65 -1.91
N GLY A 176 -4.36 8.24 -2.45
CA GLY A 176 -3.64 7.75 -3.63
C GLY A 176 -2.78 6.50 -3.37
N SER A 177 -2.76 5.97 -2.14
CA SER A 177 -1.91 4.84 -1.77
C SER A 177 -2.13 3.65 -2.70
N ASP A 178 -1.09 2.85 -2.88
CA ASP A 178 -1.22 1.62 -3.65
C ASP A 178 -2.35 0.73 -3.10
N PRO A 179 -3.21 0.16 -3.95
CA PRO A 179 -4.26 -0.75 -3.54
C PRO A 179 -3.73 -2.03 -2.87
N HIS A 180 -4.40 -2.41 -1.80
CA HIS A 180 -4.36 -3.72 -1.17
C HIS A 180 -5.57 -4.55 -1.63
N ARG A 181 -5.51 -5.89 -1.57
CA ARG A 181 -6.70 -6.78 -1.58
C ARG A 181 -7.89 -6.31 -2.46
N THR A 182 -7.85 -6.59 -3.76
CA THR A 182 -8.85 -6.22 -4.78
C THR A 182 -9.26 -4.75 -4.77
N GLY A 183 -8.30 -3.83 -4.55
CA GLY A 183 -8.55 -2.40 -4.69
C GLY A 183 -8.70 -1.58 -3.41
N HIS A 184 -8.63 -2.20 -2.24
CA HIS A 184 -8.76 -1.55 -0.95
C HIS A 184 -7.57 -0.61 -0.68
N ARG A 185 -7.81 0.67 -0.43
CA ARG A 185 -6.76 1.66 -0.17
C ARG A 185 -6.80 2.17 1.27
N VAL A 186 -5.77 2.89 1.67
CA VAL A 186 -5.77 3.63 2.94
C VAL A 186 -6.87 4.70 2.90
N VAL A 187 -7.59 4.87 4.01
CA VAL A 187 -8.69 5.83 4.11
C VAL A 187 -8.50 6.73 5.32
N LEU A 188 -8.55 8.04 5.08
CA LEU A 188 -8.57 9.05 6.14
C LEU A 188 -10.00 9.22 6.62
N LEU A 189 -10.27 8.94 7.89
CA LEU A 189 -11.61 9.02 8.48
C LEU A 189 -11.76 10.29 9.32
N ARG A 190 -12.92 10.94 9.22
CA ARG A 190 -13.31 12.10 10.03
C ARG A 190 -14.62 11.82 10.76
N PHE A 191 -14.69 12.26 12.01
CA PHE A 191 -15.85 12.07 12.88
C PHE A 191 -16.49 13.41 13.27
N SER A 192 -17.77 13.34 13.64
CA SER A 192 -18.57 14.52 14.04
C SER A 192 -18.08 15.24 15.28
N ASP A 193 -17.24 14.60 16.11
CA ASP A 193 -16.57 15.21 17.26
C ASP A 193 -15.22 15.87 16.92
N GLY A 194 -14.91 16.00 15.62
CA GLY A 194 -13.70 16.65 15.10
C GLY A 194 -12.47 15.74 15.04
N ARG A 195 -12.52 14.53 15.62
CA ARG A 195 -11.40 13.59 15.63
C ARG A 195 -11.21 12.90 14.28
N ARG A 196 -10.00 12.38 14.08
CA ARG A 196 -9.57 11.71 12.84
C ARG A 196 -8.75 10.46 13.16
N THR A 197 -8.80 9.49 12.27
CA THR A 197 -7.96 8.28 12.30
C THR A 197 -7.75 7.79 10.87
N VAL A 198 -6.73 6.99 10.65
CA VAL A 198 -6.42 6.37 9.37
C VAL A 198 -6.88 4.91 9.42
N TYR A 199 -7.74 4.49 8.51
CA TYR A 199 -8.09 3.09 8.30
C TYR A 199 -7.17 2.49 7.24
N LYS A 200 -6.52 1.38 7.58
CA LYS A 200 -5.69 0.62 6.64
C LYS A 200 -6.28 -0.79 6.45
N PRO A 201 -6.60 -1.20 5.21
CA PRO A 201 -7.19 -2.51 4.93
C PRO A 201 -6.13 -3.62 4.81
N SER A 202 -5.15 -3.61 5.72
CA SER A 202 -4.00 -4.52 5.77
C SER A 202 -3.64 -4.91 7.20
N ASP A 203 -2.83 -5.96 7.35
CA ASP A 203 -2.28 -6.35 8.64
C ASP A 203 -1.28 -5.29 9.14
N LEU A 204 -1.61 -4.62 10.25
CA LEU A 204 -0.74 -3.63 10.90
C LEU A 204 0.13 -4.21 12.00
N THR A 205 0.16 -5.54 12.18
CA THR A 205 0.88 -6.17 13.29
C THR A 205 2.37 -5.87 13.24
N PHE A 206 2.99 -5.89 12.05
CA PHE A 206 4.40 -5.51 11.93
C PHE A 206 4.66 -4.05 12.35
N GLN A 207 3.83 -3.12 11.87
CA GLN A 207 3.91 -1.71 12.22
C GLN A 207 3.68 -1.47 13.72
N LEU A 208 2.71 -2.17 14.33
CA LEU A 208 2.48 -2.15 15.78
C LEU A 208 3.74 -2.56 16.55
N LEU A 209 4.38 -3.66 16.15
CA LEU A 209 5.58 -4.16 16.81
C LEU A 209 6.81 -3.27 16.58
N LEU A 210 6.87 -2.60 15.43
CA LEU A 210 7.96 -1.69 15.09
C LEU A 210 7.86 -0.35 15.84
N MET A 211 6.70 0.29 15.79
CA MET A 211 6.53 1.70 16.16
C MET A 211 5.22 2.03 16.89
N GLY A 212 4.50 1.03 17.39
CA GLY A 212 3.30 1.24 18.20
C GLY A 212 3.63 1.90 19.55
N ASP A 213 2.79 2.84 20.00
CA ASP A 213 2.91 3.41 21.34
C ASP A 213 2.48 2.41 22.45
N PRO A 214 2.80 2.63 23.73
CA PRO A 214 2.47 1.69 24.80
C PRO A 214 0.97 1.41 24.97
N THR A 215 0.11 2.39 24.66
CA THR A 215 -1.35 2.19 24.74
C THR A 215 -1.86 1.30 23.60
N SER A 216 -1.18 1.30 22.45
CA SER A 216 -1.47 0.40 21.33
C SER A 216 -1.46 -1.06 21.77
N PHE A 217 -0.45 -1.45 22.56
CA PHE A 217 -0.36 -2.79 23.16
C PHE A 217 -1.51 -3.06 24.11
N GLN A 218 -1.80 -2.13 25.03
CA GLN A 218 -2.91 -2.26 25.98
C GLN A 218 -4.26 -2.48 25.27
N VAL A 219 -4.52 -1.72 24.21
CA VAL A 219 -5.74 -1.83 23.42
C VAL A 219 -5.76 -3.14 22.62
N CYS A 220 -4.64 -3.53 22.02
CA CYS A 220 -4.57 -4.71 21.17
C CYS A 220 -4.58 -6.04 21.95
N HIS A 221 -4.12 -6.07 23.20
CA HIS A 221 -4.13 -7.29 24.04
C HIS A 221 -5.51 -7.93 24.14
N ALA A 222 -6.58 -7.12 24.16
CA ALA A 222 -7.95 -7.60 24.31
C ALA A 222 -8.39 -8.52 23.16
N HIS A 223 -7.90 -8.29 21.93
CA HIS A 223 -8.27 -9.07 20.75
C HIS A 223 -7.10 -9.79 20.09
N HIS A 224 -5.87 -9.53 20.53
CA HIS A 224 -4.66 -10.19 20.06
C HIS A 224 -3.81 -10.70 21.25
N PRO A 225 -4.20 -11.83 21.88
CA PRO A 225 -3.57 -12.32 23.09
C PRO A 225 -2.07 -12.65 22.97
N LYS A 226 -1.57 -12.94 21.76
CA LYS A 226 -0.14 -13.21 21.52
C LYS A 226 0.78 -12.04 21.82
N LEU A 227 0.24 -10.82 21.91
CA LEU A 227 1.00 -9.64 22.31
C LEU A 227 1.35 -9.66 23.81
N PHE A 228 0.59 -10.37 24.65
CA PHE A 228 0.91 -10.52 26.07
C PHE A 228 2.14 -11.43 26.27
N PRO A 229 3.08 -11.12 27.19
CA PRO A 229 3.08 -10.03 28.18
C PRO A 229 3.80 -8.74 27.72
N HIS A 230 4.03 -8.56 26.42
CA HIS A 230 4.82 -7.45 25.90
C HIS A 230 4.05 -6.13 25.92
N THR A 231 4.75 -5.01 26.17
CA THR A 231 4.13 -3.70 26.37
C THR A 231 4.61 -2.63 25.39
N ASP A 232 5.71 -2.89 24.68
CA ASP A 232 6.45 -1.88 23.95
C ASP A 232 6.82 -2.36 22.54
N SER A 233 6.83 -1.41 21.62
CA SER A 233 7.38 -1.57 20.28
C SER A 233 8.91 -1.51 20.28
N LEU A 234 9.53 -1.83 19.14
CA LEU A 234 10.97 -1.68 18.96
C LEU A 234 11.43 -0.25 19.25
N PHE A 235 10.74 0.75 18.70
CA PHE A 235 11.10 2.16 18.88
C PHE A 235 11.11 2.51 20.36
N THR A 236 10.03 2.19 21.09
CA THR A 236 9.95 2.48 22.53
C THR A 236 11.00 1.71 23.34
N ALA A 237 11.30 0.46 22.96
CA ALA A 237 12.30 -0.38 23.62
C ALA A 237 13.75 0.12 23.40
N LEU A 238 14.03 0.73 22.24
CA LEU A 238 15.33 1.25 21.84
C LEU A 238 15.56 2.68 22.32
N ASP A 239 14.63 3.58 22.03
CA ASP A 239 14.71 5.00 22.33
C ASP A 239 13.29 5.58 22.53
N PRO A 240 12.90 5.95 23.77
CA PRO A 240 11.59 6.54 24.02
C PRO A 240 11.37 7.90 23.33
N ASP A 241 12.44 8.54 22.82
CA ASP A 241 12.32 9.78 22.06
C ASP A 241 11.98 9.53 20.57
N LEU A 242 12.10 8.29 20.08
CA LEU A 242 11.71 7.95 18.71
C LEU A 242 10.18 8.07 18.57
N PRO A 243 9.68 8.70 17.50
CA PRO A 243 8.24 8.92 17.32
C PRO A 243 7.45 7.60 17.20
N ALA A 244 6.68 7.26 18.24
CA ALA A 244 5.77 6.11 18.26
C ALA A 244 4.33 6.55 17.97
N ILE A 245 3.56 5.71 17.27
CA ILE A 245 2.22 6.02 16.78
C ILE A 245 1.18 5.14 17.47
N ARG A 246 0.00 5.70 17.78
CA ARG A 246 -1.15 4.86 18.19
C ARG A 246 -1.60 3.97 17.03
N ILE A 247 -1.46 2.65 17.18
CA ILE A 247 -1.80 1.64 16.17
C ILE A 247 -2.73 0.60 16.78
N VAL A 248 -3.78 0.24 16.05
CA VAL A 248 -4.70 -0.84 16.39
C VAL A 248 -4.66 -1.87 15.28
N ALA A 249 -3.94 -2.97 15.49
CA ALA A 249 -3.81 -4.06 14.52
C ALA A 249 -4.91 -5.11 14.73
N MET A 250 -5.55 -5.55 13.65
CA MET A 250 -6.55 -6.63 13.67
C MET A 250 -6.08 -7.83 12.81
N PRO A 251 -5.22 -8.72 13.35
CA PRO A 251 -4.76 -9.89 12.63
C PRO A 251 -5.81 -11.02 12.65
N HIS A 252 -6.43 -11.24 11.48
CA HIS A 252 -7.11 -12.48 11.03
C HIS A 252 -8.45 -12.92 11.69
N LYS A 253 -9.04 -13.96 11.07
CA LYS A 253 -10.43 -14.51 11.10
C LYS A 253 -11.54 -13.60 10.58
N ARG A 254 -11.41 -12.27 10.66
CA ARG A 254 -12.45 -11.30 10.25
C ARG A 254 -11.99 -10.31 9.16
N GLY A 255 -10.91 -10.66 8.47
CA GLY A 255 -10.15 -9.78 7.56
C GLY A 255 -8.97 -9.11 8.29
N GLU A 256 -7.83 -8.96 7.62
CA GLU A 256 -6.72 -8.15 8.15
C GLU A 256 -7.00 -6.68 7.83
N TYR A 257 -6.97 -5.85 8.86
CA TYR A 257 -7.10 -4.40 8.77
C TYR A 257 -6.55 -3.76 10.05
N GLY A 258 -6.58 -2.44 10.13
CA GLY A 258 -6.35 -1.74 11.38
C GLY A 258 -6.60 -0.26 11.29
N TYR A 259 -6.34 0.42 12.41
CA TYR A 259 -6.47 1.87 12.53
C TYR A 259 -5.17 2.46 13.04
N MET A 260 -4.80 3.63 12.53
CA MET A 260 -3.65 4.40 12.99
C MET A 260 -4.05 5.81 13.39
N GLN A 261 -3.28 6.42 14.27
CA GLN A 261 -3.38 7.85 14.57
C GLN A 261 -3.27 8.66 13.28
N MET A 262 -4.10 9.70 13.15
CA MET A 262 -3.86 10.71 12.13
C MET A 262 -2.71 11.61 12.60
N VAL A 263 -1.54 11.49 11.97
CA VAL A 263 -0.40 12.39 12.22
C VAL A 263 -0.52 13.60 11.31
N ALA A 264 -0.49 14.80 11.88
CA ALA A 264 -0.60 16.04 11.13
C ALA A 264 0.79 16.53 10.69
N LYS A 265 0.92 16.85 9.40
CA LYS A 265 2.14 17.42 8.84
C LYS A 265 2.41 18.83 9.37
N ALA A 266 3.63 19.09 9.81
CA ALA A 266 4.17 20.44 9.99
C ALA A 266 4.75 20.94 8.67
N ASN A 267 4.11 21.94 8.05
CA ASN A 267 4.63 22.55 6.81
C ASN A 267 5.83 23.47 7.06
N VAL A 268 5.94 24.00 8.28
CA VAL A 268 7.03 24.85 8.77
C VAL A 268 7.31 24.41 10.20
N ILE A 269 8.58 24.11 10.49
CA ILE A 269 9.06 23.84 11.85
C ILE A 269 9.88 25.06 12.29
N ALA A 270 9.62 25.54 13.52
CA ALA A 270 10.33 26.68 14.08
C ALA A 270 11.84 26.40 14.13
N LEU A 271 12.67 27.41 13.83
CA LEU A 271 14.12 27.24 13.69
C LEU A 271 14.78 26.51 14.87
N VAL A 272 14.31 26.79 16.09
CA VAL A 272 14.80 26.17 17.33
C VAL A 272 14.53 24.65 17.40
N ASP A 273 13.49 24.17 16.73
CA ASP A 273 13.04 22.77 16.77
C ASP A 273 13.56 21.95 15.57
N GLN A 274 14.05 22.62 14.52
CA GLN A 274 14.58 21.95 13.31
C GLN A 274 15.74 21.01 13.64
N GLY A 275 16.65 21.42 14.54
CA GLY A 275 17.75 20.57 14.99
C GLY A 275 17.26 19.28 15.64
N THR A 276 16.20 19.34 16.44
CA THR A 276 15.59 18.16 17.07
C THR A 276 15.01 17.20 16.03
N TYR A 277 14.32 17.73 15.01
CA TYR A 277 13.82 16.93 13.90
C TYR A 277 14.94 16.15 13.20
N PHE A 278 16.01 16.83 12.79
CA PHE A 278 17.13 16.18 12.08
C PHE A 278 17.95 15.25 12.97
N ARG A 279 18.05 15.53 14.27
CA ARG A 279 18.67 14.60 15.21
C ARG A 279 17.88 13.30 15.30
N LYS A 280 16.55 13.36 15.42
CA LYS A 280 15.68 12.17 15.41
C LYS A 280 15.69 11.44 14.07
N LEU A 281 15.79 12.18 12.96
CA LEU A 281 15.98 11.58 11.63
C LEU A 281 17.28 10.78 11.54
N GLY A 282 18.37 11.29 12.15
CA GLY A 282 19.62 10.55 12.30
C GLY A 282 19.46 9.25 13.08
N ARG A 283 18.65 9.25 14.15
CA ARG A 283 18.31 8.03 14.90
C ARG A 283 17.53 7.03 14.04
N LEU A 284 16.53 7.49 13.29
CA LEU A 284 15.79 6.65 12.35
C LEU A 284 16.66 6.03 11.27
N ILE A 285 17.66 6.74 10.74
CA ILE A 285 18.64 6.17 9.78
C ILE A 285 19.33 4.94 10.39
N THR A 286 19.77 5.03 11.65
CA THR A 286 20.39 3.90 12.34
C THR A 286 19.43 2.73 12.48
N VAL A 287 18.18 2.98 12.91
CA VAL A 287 17.17 1.93 13.06
C VAL A 287 16.85 1.29 11.69
N ALA A 288 16.62 2.08 10.65
CA ALA A 288 16.33 1.55 9.32
C ALA A 288 17.47 0.68 8.77
N ALA A 289 18.71 1.12 8.93
CA ALA A 289 19.88 0.38 8.49
C ALA A 289 20.06 -0.96 9.21
N LEU A 290 19.80 -0.97 10.52
CA LEU A 290 19.98 -2.15 11.38
C LEU A 290 18.87 -3.18 11.24
N PHE A 291 17.61 -2.73 11.12
CA PHE A 291 16.46 -3.63 11.01
C PHE A 291 16.05 -3.91 9.56
N GLY A 292 16.81 -3.38 8.59
CA GLY A 292 16.56 -3.57 7.17
C GLY A 292 15.19 -3.01 6.74
N ILE A 293 14.81 -1.86 7.29
CA ILE A 293 13.55 -1.17 6.98
C ILE A 293 13.73 -0.46 5.66
N THR A 294 12.80 -0.69 4.74
CA THR A 294 12.82 -0.10 3.40
C THR A 294 11.56 0.71 3.13
N ASP A 295 11.52 1.37 1.97
CA ASP A 295 10.36 2.16 1.53
C ASP A 295 10.07 3.39 2.42
N LEU A 296 11.10 3.93 3.09
CA LEU A 296 11.00 5.13 3.94
C LEU A 296 11.24 6.41 3.14
N HIS A 297 10.52 6.57 2.03
CA HIS A 297 10.62 7.75 1.16
C HIS A 297 9.76 8.92 1.69
N GLU A 298 9.81 10.05 0.98
CA GLU A 298 9.22 11.34 1.36
C GLU A 298 7.69 11.35 1.52
N GLU A 299 6.98 10.32 1.07
CA GLU A 299 5.55 10.15 1.32
C GLU A 299 5.29 9.35 2.62
N ASN A 300 6.23 8.49 3.02
CA ASN A 300 6.05 7.56 4.14
C ASN A 300 6.65 8.09 5.45
N VAL A 301 7.39 9.20 5.39
CA VAL A 301 7.90 9.94 6.56
C VAL A 301 7.15 11.25 6.72
N MET A 302 6.51 11.47 7.85
CA MET A 302 5.74 12.66 8.17
C MET A 302 6.56 13.63 9.00
N ALA A 303 6.77 14.85 8.50
CA ALA A 303 7.41 15.90 9.27
C ALA A 303 6.46 16.47 10.32
N THR A 304 6.91 16.51 11.57
CA THR A 304 6.17 17.10 12.70
C THR A 304 7.13 17.82 13.63
N ASP A 305 6.60 18.69 14.49
CA ASP A 305 7.39 19.39 15.51
C ASP A 305 8.08 18.41 16.49
N ASP A 306 7.46 17.24 16.74
CA ASP A 306 8.01 16.21 17.60
C ASP A 306 9.04 15.30 16.90
N GLY A 307 9.19 15.42 15.58
CA GLY A 307 10.13 14.64 14.77
C GLY A 307 9.53 13.94 13.54
N PRO A 308 10.32 13.09 12.87
CA PRO A 308 9.92 12.33 11.69
C PRO A 308 9.09 11.09 12.09
N TYR A 309 7.78 11.13 11.92
CA TYR A 309 6.93 9.96 12.15
C TYR A 309 6.89 9.06 10.91
N LEU A 310 7.02 7.75 11.09
CA LEU A 310 6.82 6.80 9.99
C LEU A 310 5.34 6.47 9.86
N ILE A 311 4.70 6.83 8.76
CA ILE A 311 3.26 6.56 8.56
C ILE A 311 2.99 5.30 7.73
N ASP A 312 4.02 4.78 7.04
CA ASP A 312 3.93 3.51 6.34
C ASP A 312 5.22 2.67 6.38
N ALA A 313 5.54 2.14 7.57
CA ALA A 313 6.67 1.23 7.76
C ALA A 313 6.25 -0.26 7.73
N GLU A 314 5.74 -0.75 6.60
CA GLU A 314 5.34 -2.16 6.45
C GLU A 314 6.46 -3.08 5.87
N MET A 315 7.60 -2.49 5.47
CA MET A 315 8.76 -3.23 4.95
C MET A 315 9.88 -3.32 5.97
N GLY A 316 10.40 -4.52 6.17
CA GLY A 316 11.49 -4.75 7.11
C GLY A 316 12.27 -6.02 6.79
N PHE A 317 13.44 -6.15 7.42
CA PHE A 317 14.32 -7.30 7.28
C PHE A 317 14.78 -7.56 5.84
N SER A 318 15.03 -6.48 5.11
CA SER A 318 15.67 -6.50 3.81
C SER A 318 17.01 -5.82 3.94
N TYR A 319 18.12 -6.51 3.64
CA TYR A 319 19.46 -5.91 3.65
C TYR A 319 19.96 -5.62 2.24
N PRO A 320 20.77 -4.55 2.08
CA PRO A 320 21.28 -4.16 0.77
C PRO A 320 22.18 -5.24 0.18
N GLY A 321 22.09 -5.42 -1.14
CA GLY A 321 23.09 -6.11 -1.92
C GLY A 321 24.44 -5.35 -1.95
N GLN A 322 25.44 -5.96 -2.59
CA GLN A 322 26.77 -5.36 -2.73
C GLN A 322 26.68 -4.00 -3.45
N GLY A 323 27.34 -2.99 -2.89
CA GLY A 323 27.44 -1.65 -3.50
C GLY A 323 26.27 -0.68 -3.21
N VAL A 324 25.23 -1.10 -2.48
CA VAL A 324 24.13 -0.21 -2.08
C VAL A 324 24.29 0.25 -0.63
N GLY A 325 24.28 1.57 -0.42
CA GLY A 325 24.36 2.16 0.92
C GLY A 325 23.07 1.95 1.73
N PRO A 326 23.14 1.89 3.08
CA PRO A 326 21.95 1.68 3.92
C PRO A 326 20.90 2.80 3.81
N ILE A 327 21.31 4.04 3.55
CA ILE A 327 20.40 5.19 3.37
C ILE A 327 19.64 5.06 2.03
N ASP A 328 20.32 4.64 0.96
CA ASP A 328 19.68 4.43 -0.34
C ASP A 328 18.76 3.22 -0.32
N HIS A 329 19.20 2.13 0.32
CA HIS A 329 18.40 0.91 0.49
C HIS A 329 17.10 1.16 1.23
N SER A 330 17.14 2.00 2.28
CA SER A 330 15.94 2.38 3.03
C SER A 330 15.07 3.41 2.32
N SER A 331 15.53 4.00 1.21
CA SER A 331 14.91 5.15 0.52
C SER A 331 14.87 6.46 1.33
N LEU A 332 15.58 6.52 2.47
CA LEU A 332 15.71 7.75 3.27
C LEU A 332 16.50 8.85 2.55
N ASN A 333 17.24 8.51 1.49
CA ASN A 333 17.85 9.51 0.61
C ASN A 333 16.84 10.53 0.06
N ARG A 334 15.60 10.10 -0.24
CA ARG A 334 14.53 10.98 -0.73
C ARG A 334 13.94 11.87 0.38
N VAL A 335 14.17 11.51 1.65
CA VAL A 335 13.82 12.35 2.82
C VAL A 335 14.92 13.38 3.10
N LEU A 336 16.19 12.99 2.91
CA LEU A 336 17.33 13.91 3.04
C LEU A 336 17.37 14.94 1.90
N HIS A 337 16.96 14.53 0.71
CA HIS A 337 16.90 15.34 -0.50
C HIS A 337 15.52 15.23 -1.15
N ILE A 338 14.62 16.13 -0.76
CA ILE A 338 13.25 16.17 -1.31
C ILE A 338 13.31 16.75 -2.74
N THR A 339 13.35 15.85 -3.71
CA THR A 339 13.24 16.14 -5.14
C THR A 339 12.04 15.39 -5.70
N PRO A 340 10.84 15.99 -5.65
CA PRO A 340 9.62 15.33 -6.07
C PRO A 340 9.72 14.92 -7.54
N GLN A 341 9.25 13.72 -7.85
CA GLN A 341 9.17 13.28 -9.24
C GLN A 341 8.15 14.13 -9.99
N GLN A 342 8.26 14.23 -11.32
CA GLN A 342 7.23 14.92 -12.11
C GLN A 342 5.97 14.07 -12.27
N TYR A 343 6.15 12.75 -12.37
CA TYR A 343 5.08 11.78 -12.53
C TYR A 343 5.34 10.57 -11.64
N THR A 344 4.27 9.95 -11.15
CA THR A 344 4.29 8.66 -10.43
C THR A 344 3.34 7.68 -11.10
N ASN A 345 3.60 6.37 -10.96
CA ASN A 345 2.71 5.34 -11.52
C ASN A 345 1.35 5.41 -10.83
N VAL A 346 0.28 5.37 -11.61
CA VAL A 346 -1.08 5.21 -11.07
C VAL A 346 -1.32 3.72 -10.91
N GLY A 347 -1.08 3.21 -9.71
CA GLY A 347 -1.12 1.78 -9.43
C GLY A 347 -2.36 1.08 -10.01
N GLY A 348 -2.13 0.06 -10.86
CA GLY A 348 -3.17 -0.84 -11.37
C GLY A 348 -3.98 -0.29 -12.53
N VAL A 349 -3.73 0.96 -12.93
CA VAL A 349 -4.41 1.61 -14.05
C VAL A 349 -3.57 1.45 -15.31
N PHE A 350 -4.24 1.07 -16.40
CA PHE A 350 -3.60 0.82 -17.68
C PHE A 350 -4.40 1.45 -18.83
N SER A 351 -3.73 1.65 -19.96
CA SER A 351 -4.35 2.04 -21.23
C SER A 351 -4.15 0.92 -22.26
N PRO A 352 -5.22 0.39 -22.85
CA PRO A 352 -5.12 -0.55 -23.96
C PRO A 352 -4.97 0.14 -25.31
N ALA A 353 -4.27 -0.53 -26.21
CA ALA A 353 -4.18 -0.27 -27.64
C ALA A 353 -4.28 -1.62 -28.40
N PHE A 354 -4.37 -1.55 -29.72
CA PHE A 354 -4.19 -2.71 -30.59
C PHE A 354 -2.94 -2.53 -31.42
N ASP A 355 -2.12 -3.57 -31.51
CA ASP A 355 -0.98 -3.60 -32.42
C ASP A 355 -1.43 -3.73 -33.89
N ASN A 356 -0.45 -3.69 -34.80
CA ASN A 356 -0.70 -3.80 -36.25
C ASN A 356 -1.29 -5.16 -36.65
N GLN A 357 -1.20 -6.17 -35.79
CA GLN A 357 -1.73 -7.52 -35.98
C GLN A 357 -3.10 -7.69 -35.31
N GLY A 358 -3.62 -6.65 -34.65
CA GLY A 358 -4.92 -6.65 -33.97
C GLY A 358 -4.90 -7.28 -32.57
N ALA A 359 -3.73 -7.58 -32.01
CA ALA A 359 -3.58 -8.07 -30.64
C ALA A 359 -3.55 -6.92 -29.62
N TRP A 360 -3.95 -7.21 -28.38
CA TRP A 360 -3.93 -6.22 -27.30
C TRP A 360 -2.51 -5.83 -26.92
N GLU A 361 -2.27 -4.52 -26.86
CA GLU A 361 -1.09 -3.90 -26.28
C GLU A 361 -1.52 -3.10 -25.04
N ILE A 362 -0.88 -3.33 -23.90
CA ILE A 362 -1.25 -2.72 -22.63
C ILE A 362 -0.09 -1.88 -22.13
N SER A 363 -0.37 -0.62 -21.77
CA SER A 363 0.61 0.33 -21.26
C SER A 363 0.23 0.83 -19.88
N LYS A 364 1.20 0.97 -18.98
CA LYS A 364 0.98 1.56 -17.65
C LYS A 364 0.70 3.06 -17.77
N LEU A 365 -0.08 3.56 -16.82
CA LEU A 365 -0.39 4.97 -16.66
C LEU A 365 0.47 5.61 -15.56
N SER A 366 0.93 6.83 -15.77
CA SER A 366 1.54 7.67 -14.74
C SER A 366 0.79 8.99 -14.63
N ALA A 367 0.55 9.48 -13.42
CA ALA A 367 -0.11 10.77 -13.17
C ALA A 367 0.90 11.80 -12.67
N PRO A 368 0.65 13.11 -12.83
CA PRO A 368 1.48 14.14 -12.24
C PRO A 368 1.58 13.89 -10.73
N TYR A 369 2.79 14.03 -10.23
CA TYR A 369 3.06 13.83 -8.82
C TYR A 369 2.33 14.88 -7.98
N ASP A 370 1.58 14.45 -6.96
CA ASP A 370 0.85 15.37 -6.08
C ASP A 370 1.80 15.93 -5.01
N PRO A 371 2.15 17.23 -5.06
CA PRO A 371 3.07 17.81 -4.07
C PRO A 371 2.48 17.85 -2.65
N THR A 372 1.17 17.63 -2.50
CA THR A 372 0.52 17.52 -1.18
C THR A 372 0.74 16.16 -0.53
N GLU A 373 1.13 15.14 -1.30
CA GLU A 373 1.48 13.80 -0.78
C GLU A 373 2.93 13.72 -0.25
N ILE A 374 3.76 14.73 -0.51
CA ILE A 374 5.07 14.87 0.13
C ILE A 374 4.84 15.15 1.61
N ASN A 375 5.06 14.15 2.44
CA ASN A 375 4.86 14.24 3.89
C ASN A 375 6.15 14.62 4.63
N ALA A 376 7.30 14.30 4.04
CA ALA A 376 8.59 14.54 4.64
C ALA A 376 9.07 15.97 4.44
N GLY A 377 9.95 16.38 5.35
CA GLY A 377 10.53 17.72 5.39
C GLY A 377 9.50 18.82 5.60
N PHE A 378 10.02 20.04 5.71
CA PHE A 378 9.25 21.25 5.95
C PHE A 378 9.98 22.41 5.27
N ARG A 379 9.30 23.55 5.14
CA ARG A 379 9.87 24.74 4.51
C ARG A 379 10.39 25.70 5.57
N THR A 380 11.34 26.55 5.19
CA THR A 380 11.85 27.66 6.03
C THR A 380 10.78 28.72 6.35
N GLY A 381 9.68 28.71 5.60
CA GLY A 381 8.47 29.51 5.78
C GLY A 381 7.39 29.03 4.79
N ALA A 382 6.19 29.61 4.82
CA ALA A 382 5.05 29.12 4.01
C ALA A 382 5.35 28.95 2.50
N HIS A 383 6.23 29.78 1.95
CA HIS A 383 6.67 29.73 0.55
C HIS A 383 8.19 29.56 0.38
N GLY A 384 8.91 29.24 1.46
CA GLY A 384 10.36 29.04 1.43
C GLY A 384 10.79 27.73 0.75
N PRO A 385 12.10 27.56 0.48
CA PRO A 385 12.65 26.28 0.05
C PRO A 385 12.47 25.21 1.13
N TRP A 386 12.52 23.94 0.70
CA TRP A 386 12.61 22.80 1.60
C TRP A 386 13.87 22.89 2.45
N VAL A 387 13.74 22.53 3.73
CA VAL A 387 14.86 22.28 4.62
C VAL A 387 15.25 20.82 4.45
N GLY A 388 16.43 20.59 3.87
CA GLY A 388 16.95 19.25 3.58
C GLY A 388 18.01 18.80 4.60
N GLY A 389 18.43 17.53 4.49
CA GLY A 389 19.45 16.96 5.38
C GLY A 389 20.78 17.70 5.35
N ALA A 390 21.15 18.26 4.19
CA ALA A 390 22.37 19.06 4.02
C ALA A 390 22.39 20.36 4.84
N THR A 391 21.24 20.81 5.36
CA THR A 391 21.18 21.97 6.27
C THR A 391 21.72 21.63 7.66
N TYR A 392 21.59 20.37 8.11
CA TYR A 392 21.96 19.92 9.45
C TYR A 392 22.80 18.63 9.46
N PRO A 393 23.91 18.56 8.69
CA PRO A 393 24.64 17.32 8.47
C PRO A 393 25.29 16.77 9.75
N ASN A 394 25.88 17.65 10.57
CA ASN A 394 26.48 17.25 11.86
C ASN A 394 25.43 16.83 12.89
N VAL A 395 24.22 17.40 12.84
CA VAL A 395 23.13 17.04 13.75
C VAL A 395 22.55 15.67 13.39
N LEU A 396 22.44 15.37 12.09
CA LEU A 396 22.12 14.02 11.59
C LEU A 396 23.16 13.00 12.07
N LEU A 397 24.45 13.30 11.87
CA LEU A 397 25.52 12.41 12.33
C LEU A 397 25.52 12.22 13.84
N GLN A 398 25.25 13.28 14.61
CA GLN A 398 25.08 13.18 16.05
C GLN A 398 23.94 12.23 16.41
N GLY A 399 22.76 12.37 15.79
CA GLY A 399 21.63 11.45 15.97
C GLY A 399 21.99 10.00 15.66
N ILE A 400 22.70 9.76 14.56
CA ILE A 400 23.20 8.42 14.19
C ILE A 400 24.08 7.85 15.31
N ARG A 401 25.09 8.60 15.75
CA ARG A 401 26.05 8.16 16.77
C ARG A 401 25.37 7.83 18.10
N GLU A 402 24.45 8.69 18.53
CA GLU A 402 23.66 8.48 19.74
C GLU A 402 22.83 7.20 19.68
N GLU A 403 22.17 6.95 18.56
CA GLU A 403 21.32 5.76 18.43
C GLU A 403 22.13 4.47 18.39
N VAL A 404 23.30 4.47 17.74
CA VAL A 404 24.21 3.31 17.78
C VAL A 404 24.62 3.01 19.22
N ASP A 405 24.96 4.02 20.02
CA ASP A 405 25.32 3.84 21.42
C ASP A 405 24.14 3.35 22.27
N ARG A 406 22.93 3.89 22.05
CA ARG A 406 21.71 3.43 22.76
C ARG A 406 21.40 1.97 22.46
N ILE A 407 21.45 1.57 21.19
CA ILE A 407 21.21 0.20 20.76
C ILE A 407 22.23 -0.75 21.40
N ALA A 408 23.52 -0.38 21.40
CA ALA A 408 24.57 -1.18 22.04
C ALA A 408 24.33 -1.38 23.55
N LEU A 409 23.87 -0.34 24.25
CA LEU A 409 23.52 -0.41 25.67
C LEU A 409 22.23 -1.19 25.96
N ARG A 410 21.33 -1.31 24.98
CA ARG A 410 19.99 -1.89 25.12
C ARG A 410 19.80 -3.20 24.36
N LEU A 411 20.89 -3.88 23.97
CA LEU A 411 20.83 -5.20 23.32
C LEU A 411 19.86 -6.20 23.99
N PRO A 412 19.80 -6.32 25.33
CA PRO A 412 18.83 -7.22 25.97
C PRO A 412 17.37 -6.89 25.67
N ASN A 413 17.02 -5.61 25.48
CA ASN A 413 15.67 -5.20 25.10
C ASN A 413 15.34 -5.64 23.68
N ILE A 414 16.31 -5.57 22.77
CA ILE A 414 16.16 -6.04 21.39
C ILE A 414 15.97 -7.55 21.35
N HIS A 415 16.72 -8.28 22.18
CA HIS A 415 16.55 -9.74 22.29
C HIS A 415 15.13 -10.10 22.76
N ARG A 416 14.57 -9.36 23.72
CA ARG A 416 13.16 -9.52 24.14
C ARG A 416 12.19 -9.19 23.01
N TRP A 417 12.44 -8.12 22.24
CA TRP A 417 11.63 -7.75 21.08
C TRP A 417 11.69 -8.80 19.97
N ILE A 418 12.85 -9.41 19.71
CA ILE A 418 12.96 -10.54 18.78
C ILE A 418 12.14 -11.74 19.27
N GLY A 419 12.12 -11.99 20.59
CA GLY A 419 11.22 -12.98 21.19
C GLY A 419 9.73 -12.69 20.95
N LEU A 420 9.32 -11.42 21.06
CA LEU A 420 7.97 -10.95 20.72
C LEU A 420 7.65 -11.21 19.23
N MET A 421 8.57 -10.89 18.33
CA MET A 421 8.43 -11.15 16.89
C MET A 421 8.23 -12.65 16.60
N TYR A 422 8.95 -13.55 17.27
CA TYR A 422 8.74 -15.00 17.15
C TYR A 422 7.38 -15.45 17.69
N SER A 423 6.93 -14.90 18.82
CA SER A 423 5.65 -15.27 19.45
C SER A 423 4.45 -14.83 18.61
N VAL A 424 4.47 -13.57 18.17
CA VAL A 424 3.39 -12.97 17.38
C VAL A 424 3.40 -13.51 15.96
N ALA A 425 4.60 -13.70 15.40
CA ALA A 425 4.84 -14.04 13.99
C ALA A 425 4.14 -13.05 13.04
N PRO A 426 4.45 -11.74 13.14
CA PRO A 426 3.86 -10.76 12.25
C PRO A 426 4.33 -10.99 10.82
N VAL A 427 3.58 -10.45 9.88
CA VAL A 427 3.95 -10.46 8.48
C VAL A 427 4.63 -9.12 8.15
N ALA A 428 5.95 -9.14 7.97
CA ALA A 428 6.65 -8.06 7.28
C ALA A 428 6.48 -8.24 5.77
N ARG A 429 6.37 -7.13 5.04
CA ARG A 429 6.30 -7.16 3.58
C ARG A 429 7.67 -6.98 2.95
N VAL A 430 7.82 -7.49 1.73
CA VAL A 430 9.01 -7.30 0.89
C VAL A 430 8.59 -6.81 -0.49
N ILE A 431 9.02 -5.60 -0.86
CA ILE A 431 8.78 -4.99 -2.18
C ILE A 431 9.85 -5.42 -3.19
N LEU A 432 9.44 -5.81 -4.40
CA LEU A 432 10.19 -5.46 -5.61
C LEU A 432 9.67 -4.10 -6.05
N SER A 433 10.56 -3.16 -6.38
CA SER A 433 10.20 -1.76 -6.64
C SER A 433 8.88 -1.57 -7.41
N THR A 434 8.13 -0.50 -7.12
CA THR A 434 6.81 -0.19 -7.71
C THR A 434 6.80 -0.35 -9.24
N THR A 435 7.88 0.00 -9.92
CA THR A 435 8.08 -0.19 -11.37
C THR A 435 7.98 -1.65 -11.83
N VAL A 436 8.54 -2.58 -11.06
CA VAL A 436 8.47 -4.02 -11.36
C VAL A 436 7.04 -4.52 -11.18
N MET A 437 6.36 -4.12 -10.10
CA MET A 437 4.97 -4.48 -9.84
C MET A 437 4.02 -4.00 -10.95
N CYS A 438 4.14 -2.74 -11.39
CA CYS A 438 3.34 -2.23 -12.50
C CYS A 438 3.60 -2.96 -13.82
N SER A 439 4.85 -3.32 -14.10
CA SER A 439 5.21 -4.07 -15.32
C SER A 439 4.62 -5.48 -15.32
N LEU A 440 4.65 -6.16 -14.17
CA LEU A 440 4.05 -7.48 -13.97
C LEU A 440 2.52 -7.44 -14.17
N HIS A 441 1.86 -6.42 -13.60
CA HIS A 441 0.43 -6.20 -13.79
C HIS A 441 0.06 -6.02 -15.27
N VAL A 442 0.79 -5.16 -15.99
CA VAL A 442 0.58 -4.93 -17.43
C VAL A 442 0.69 -6.23 -18.23
N ASN A 443 1.71 -7.05 -17.99
CA ASN A 443 1.90 -8.33 -18.68
C ASN A 443 0.76 -9.31 -18.38
N GLY A 444 0.32 -9.39 -17.12
CA GLY A 444 -0.80 -10.23 -16.71
C GLY A 444 -2.11 -9.85 -17.42
N VAL A 445 -2.42 -8.55 -17.49
CA VAL A 445 -3.61 -8.04 -18.20
C VAL A 445 -3.53 -8.35 -19.70
N THR A 446 -2.38 -8.15 -20.34
CA THR A 446 -2.17 -8.48 -21.77
C THR A 446 -2.46 -9.95 -22.04
N ARG A 447 -1.85 -10.86 -21.29
CA ARG A 447 -2.04 -12.32 -21.45
C ARG A 447 -3.48 -12.73 -21.21
N TYR A 448 -4.14 -12.14 -20.20
CA TYR A 448 -5.56 -12.38 -19.94
C TYR A 448 -6.42 -12.00 -21.14
N LEU A 449 -6.30 -10.77 -21.64
CA LEU A 449 -7.12 -10.29 -22.76
C LEU A 449 -6.90 -11.11 -24.04
N GLN A 450 -5.67 -11.55 -24.29
CA GLN A 450 -5.31 -12.40 -25.43
C GLN A 450 -5.75 -13.87 -25.29
N GLY A 451 -6.19 -14.31 -24.11
CA GLY A 451 -6.57 -15.71 -23.87
C GLY A 451 -5.40 -16.69 -23.76
N ASN A 452 -4.18 -16.18 -23.57
CA ASN A 452 -2.92 -16.93 -23.58
C ASN A 452 -2.35 -17.13 -22.16
N LEU A 453 -3.21 -17.32 -21.15
CA LEU A 453 -2.74 -17.70 -19.82
C LEU A 453 -2.19 -19.14 -19.91
N GLU A 454 -0.87 -19.32 -19.86
CA GLU A 454 -0.18 -20.62 -19.99
C GLU A 454 -0.76 -21.67 -19.04
N THR A 455 -1.37 -22.75 -19.51
CA THR A 455 -1.74 -23.88 -18.64
C THR A 455 -0.56 -24.84 -18.48
N ASP A 456 0.15 -24.77 -17.37
CA ASP A 456 1.25 -25.70 -17.12
C ASP A 456 0.73 -27.11 -16.74
N ALA A 457 1.35 -28.18 -17.27
CA ALA A 457 0.85 -29.57 -17.32
C ALA A 457 0.61 -30.28 -15.97
N GLN A 458 0.82 -29.61 -14.84
CA GLN A 458 0.64 -30.16 -13.48
C GLN A 458 -0.61 -29.66 -12.76
N ALA A 459 -1.44 -28.84 -13.40
CA ALA A 459 -2.60 -28.24 -12.75
C ALA A 459 -3.98 -28.46 -13.42
N PRO A 460 -4.27 -29.58 -14.10
CA PRO A 460 -5.57 -29.82 -14.73
C PRO A 460 -6.74 -29.99 -13.74
N HIS A 461 -6.49 -30.00 -12.43
CA HIS A 461 -7.50 -30.21 -11.38
C HIS A 461 -7.74 -28.99 -10.51
N LEU A 462 -7.04 -27.87 -10.74
CA LEU A 462 -7.20 -26.65 -9.97
C LEU A 462 -8.28 -25.77 -10.61
N SER A 463 -9.20 -25.23 -9.80
CA SER A 463 -10.05 -24.12 -10.24
C SER A 463 -9.17 -22.94 -10.68
N PHE A 464 -9.64 -22.10 -11.60
CA PHE A 464 -8.91 -20.91 -12.10
C PHE A 464 -8.24 -20.11 -10.96
N ASP A 465 -8.97 -19.91 -9.86
CA ASP A 465 -8.50 -19.22 -8.65
C ASP A 465 -7.35 -19.96 -7.92
N ASN A 466 -7.39 -21.30 -7.89
CA ASN A 466 -6.35 -22.14 -7.29
C ASN A 466 -5.15 -22.35 -8.22
N TRP A 467 -5.38 -22.31 -9.54
CA TRP A 467 -4.35 -22.39 -10.56
C TRP A 467 -3.48 -21.12 -10.57
N LEU A 468 -4.09 -19.94 -10.45
CA LEU A 468 -3.37 -18.64 -10.38
C LEU A 468 -2.55 -18.53 -9.08
N ARG A 469 -3.11 -19.02 -7.96
CA ARG A 469 -2.36 -19.19 -6.70
C ARG A 469 -1.17 -20.16 -6.83
N TRP A 470 -1.31 -21.23 -7.62
CA TRP A 470 -0.28 -22.22 -7.87
C TRP A 470 0.82 -21.73 -8.83
N TYR A 471 0.48 -21.10 -9.97
CA TYR A 471 1.44 -20.55 -10.94
C TYR A 471 2.29 -19.43 -10.31
N GLY A 472 1.66 -18.52 -9.53
CA GLY A 472 2.37 -17.53 -8.73
C GLY A 472 3.17 -18.11 -7.54
N GLY A 473 2.92 -19.36 -7.17
CA GLY A 473 3.60 -20.07 -6.08
C GLY A 473 4.67 -21.08 -6.54
N LYS A 474 4.73 -21.43 -7.83
CA LYS A 474 5.55 -22.53 -8.38
C LYS A 474 7.07 -22.34 -8.25
N HIS A 475 7.53 -21.13 -7.90
CA HIS A 475 8.95 -20.83 -7.67
C HIS A 475 9.31 -20.62 -6.18
N ASN A 476 8.55 -21.19 -5.23
CA ASN A 476 8.85 -21.15 -3.80
C ASN A 476 9.85 -22.24 -3.36
N ALA A 477 10.86 -21.82 -2.61
CA ALA A 477 11.40 -22.62 -1.51
C ALA A 477 11.66 -21.68 -0.31
N VAL A 478 11.38 -22.19 0.91
CA VAL A 478 11.64 -21.64 2.27
C VAL A 478 10.39 -21.06 3.00
N PRO A 479 10.17 -21.37 4.30
CA PRO A 479 8.82 -21.52 4.88
C PRO A 479 8.14 -20.21 5.28
N GLY A 480 6.91 -20.03 4.80
CA GLY A 480 6.09 -18.81 4.86
C GLY A 480 5.50 -18.43 6.21
N ALA A 481 6.27 -18.50 7.30
CA ALA A 481 5.83 -18.13 8.64
C ALA A 481 6.20 -16.69 9.07
N LEU A 482 7.05 -15.97 8.33
CA LEU A 482 7.59 -14.67 8.77
C LEU A 482 7.53 -13.54 7.71
N PHE A 483 7.14 -13.86 6.48
CA PHE A 483 7.19 -12.92 5.35
C PHE A 483 5.99 -13.12 4.43
N GLN A 484 5.42 -12.02 3.93
CA GLN A 484 4.60 -12.04 2.72
C GLN A 484 5.30 -11.20 1.66
N PRO A 485 5.44 -11.72 0.42
CA PRO A 485 5.76 -10.85 -0.70
C PRO A 485 4.68 -9.76 -0.78
N HIS A 486 5.10 -8.52 -1.06
CA HIS A 486 4.22 -7.35 -1.14
C HIS A 486 3.14 -7.48 -2.23
N SER A 487 3.19 -8.54 -3.02
CA SER A 487 2.18 -9.05 -3.96
C SER A 487 0.78 -9.34 -3.41
N ARG A 488 0.51 -9.08 -2.12
CA ARG A 488 -0.88 -8.94 -1.61
C ARG A 488 -1.46 -7.53 -1.82
N GLN A 489 -0.67 -6.59 -2.35
CA GLN A 489 -1.18 -5.41 -3.03
C GLN A 489 -1.82 -5.83 -4.36
N VAL A 490 -3.08 -6.23 -4.25
CA VAL A 490 -3.91 -6.56 -5.39
C VAL A 490 -4.41 -5.23 -5.97
N LEU A 491 -3.54 -4.63 -6.78
CA LEU A 491 -3.87 -3.56 -7.72
C LEU A 491 -4.85 -4.12 -8.74
N TYR A 492 -6.15 -3.81 -8.59
CA TYR A 492 -7.27 -4.25 -9.45
C TYR A 492 -6.95 -5.41 -10.39
N ASP A 493 -6.73 -6.57 -9.79
CA ASP A 493 -6.25 -7.72 -10.52
C ASP A 493 -7.46 -8.53 -11.03
N PRO A 494 -7.66 -8.64 -12.35
CA PRO A 494 -8.64 -9.58 -12.89
C PRO A 494 -8.33 -11.05 -12.56
N THR A 495 -7.18 -11.40 -11.99
CA THR A 495 -6.68 -12.78 -11.93
C THR A 495 -6.14 -13.24 -10.57
N GLY A 496 -5.99 -12.37 -9.57
CA GLY A 496 -5.43 -12.76 -8.25
C GLY A 496 -3.98 -13.29 -8.31
N THR A 497 -3.20 -12.87 -9.30
CA THR A 497 -1.83 -13.31 -9.58
C THR A 497 -0.87 -12.12 -9.56
N LEU A 498 0.11 -12.17 -8.66
CA LEU A 498 1.53 -12.20 -9.02
C LEU A 498 2.36 -12.10 -7.74
N GLY A 499 2.65 -13.26 -7.15
CA GLY A 499 3.69 -13.39 -6.13
C GLY A 499 5.06 -13.12 -6.74
N VAL A 500 5.78 -12.15 -6.20
CA VAL A 500 7.22 -12.17 -6.34
C VAL A 500 7.73 -13.34 -5.53
N THR A 501 8.48 -14.23 -6.16
CA THR A 501 9.19 -15.25 -5.40
C THR A 501 10.44 -14.67 -4.80
N TYR A 502 10.83 -15.20 -3.65
CA TYR A 502 12.07 -14.86 -2.97
C TYR A 502 13.28 -14.89 -3.91
N GLY A 503 13.28 -15.84 -4.88
CA GLY A 503 14.28 -15.98 -5.94
C GLY A 503 14.37 -14.78 -6.88
N THR A 504 13.26 -14.10 -7.19
CA THR A 504 13.25 -12.90 -8.04
C THR A 504 13.75 -11.67 -7.28
N ALA A 505 13.44 -11.56 -5.98
CA ALA A 505 13.98 -10.50 -5.12
C ALA A 505 15.49 -10.62 -4.90
N THR A 506 15.97 -11.85 -4.69
CA THR A 506 17.40 -12.15 -4.57
C THR A 506 18.16 -11.97 -5.89
N ALA A 507 17.56 -12.30 -7.04
CA ALA A 507 18.15 -12.02 -8.35
C ALA A 507 18.23 -10.50 -8.66
N GLY A 508 17.37 -9.69 -8.04
CA GLY A 508 17.41 -8.22 -8.08
C GLY A 508 18.35 -7.58 -7.05
N GLY A 509 19.17 -8.37 -6.33
CA GLY A 509 20.14 -7.87 -5.36
C GLY A 509 19.61 -7.61 -3.95
N VAL A 510 18.40 -8.09 -3.60
CA VAL A 510 17.83 -7.96 -2.25
C VAL A 510 17.99 -9.28 -1.47
N SER A 511 18.79 -9.28 -0.38
CA SER A 511 18.76 -10.39 0.58
C SER A 511 17.68 -10.11 1.61
N VAL A 512 16.55 -10.80 1.51
CA VAL A 512 15.61 -10.86 2.63
C VAL A 512 16.29 -11.63 3.76
N ALA A 513 16.11 -11.14 4.97
CA ALA A 513 16.85 -11.58 6.13
C ALA A 513 15.91 -12.26 7.12
N HIS A 514 16.22 -13.49 7.53
CA HIS A 514 15.50 -14.09 8.63
C HIS A 514 15.88 -13.40 9.97
N LEU A 515 15.05 -13.54 11.01
CA LEU A 515 15.30 -12.92 12.32
C LEU A 515 16.67 -13.27 12.91
N THR A 516 17.26 -14.42 12.55
CA THR A 516 18.64 -14.80 12.90
C THR A 516 19.68 -13.84 12.32
N GLU A 517 19.48 -13.34 11.11
CA GLU A 517 20.39 -12.35 10.50
C GLU A 517 20.25 -10.98 11.15
N VAL A 518 19.02 -10.58 11.51
CA VAL A 518 18.76 -9.39 12.33
C VAL A 518 19.47 -9.50 13.67
N TRP A 519 19.34 -10.65 14.34
CA TRP A 519 20.04 -10.95 15.58
C TRP A 519 21.57 -10.86 15.43
N ASN A 520 22.12 -11.45 14.35
CA ASN A 520 23.55 -11.41 14.07
C ASN A 520 24.06 -9.99 13.80
N GLU A 521 23.30 -9.18 13.05
CA GLU A 521 23.62 -7.78 12.80
C GLU A 521 23.68 -6.99 14.12
N MET A 522 22.68 -7.17 15.00
CA MET A 522 22.66 -6.50 16.31
C MET A 522 23.79 -6.95 17.21
N ASN A 523 24.11 -8.25 17.24
CA ASN A 523 25.15 -8.77 18.12
C ASN A 523 26.55 -8.26 17.80
N ARG A 524 26.80 -7.73 16.59
CA ARG A 524 28.07 -7.05 16.30
C ARG A 524 28.29 -5.85 17.24
N LEU A 525 27.20 -5.21 17.69
CA LEU A 525 27.24 -4.08 18.62
C LEU A 525 27.56 -4.46 20.07
N SER A 526 27.72 -5.75 20.37
CA SER A 526 28.22 -6.20 21.68
C SER A 526 29.70 -5.87 21.92
N THR A 527 30.42 -5.44 20.89
CA THR A 527 31.86 -5.09 20.95
C THR A 527 32.09 -3.62 20.59
N ALA A 528 33.10 -3.01 21.21
CA ALA A 528 33.51 -1.64 20.88
C ALA A 528 33.92 -1.49 19.41
N GLN A 529 34.54 -2.53 18.82
CA GLN A 529 34.90 -2.54 17.41
C GLN A 529 33.67 -2.53 16.51
N GLY A 530 32.64 -3.34 16.81
CA GLY A 530 31.40 -3.35 16.02
C GLY A 530 30.64 -2.04 16.08
N VAL A 531 30.58 -1.40 17.26
CA VAL A 531 30.02 -0.04 17.44
C VAL A 531 30.78 0.97 16.56
N THR A 532 32.10 0.93 16.61
CA THR A 532 32.97 1.83 15.81
C THR A 532 32.77 1.62 14.32
N ASN A 533 32.71 0.36 13.87
CA ASN A 533 32.51 0.00 12.46
C ASN A 533 31.16 0.48 11.94
N LEU A 534 30.08 0.31 12.71
CA LEU A 534 28.75 0.76 12.29
C LEU A 534 28.68 2.28 12.19
N LYS A 535 29.22 3.00 13.19
CA LYS A 535 29.30 4.47 13.15
C LYS A 535 30.05 4.95 11.91
N ALA A 536 31.18 4.32 11.58
CA ALA A 536 31.95 4.65 10.39
C ALA A 536 31.15 4.39 9.10
N ARG A 537 30.52 3.21 8.97
CA ARG A 537 29.70 2.85 7.80
C ARG A 537 28.54 3.82 7.58
N LEU A 538 27.80 4.16 8.64
CA LEU A 538 26.67 5.10 8.54
C LEU A 538 27.13 6.53 8.26
N LYS A 539 28.26 6.96 8.82
CA LYS A 539 28.88 8.25 8.51
C LYS A 539 29.25 8.35 7.04
N THR A 540 29.94 7.35 6.48
CA THR A 540 30.31 7.33 5.06
C THR A 540 29.07 7.32 4.15
N ALA A 541 28.03 6.56 4.50
CA ALA A 541 26.77 6.58 3.75
C ALA A 541 26.10 7.96 3.78
N LEU A 542 26.10 8.64 4.94
CA LEU A 542 25.56 9.99 5.08
C LEU A 542 26.36 11.01 4.26
N GLU A 543 27.69 10.96 4.33
CA GLU A 543 28.58 11.84 3.55
C GLU A 543 28.35 11.70 2.05
N ALA A 544 28.29 10.46 1.56
CA ALA A 544 28.03 10.16 0.16
C ALA A 544 26.65 10.66 -0.29
N ASN A 545 25.63 10.47 0.53
CA ASN A 545 24.27 10.90 0.20
C ASN A 545 24.12 12.43 0.17
N LEU A 546 24.66 13.11 1.19
CA LEU A 546 24.61 14.57 1.28
C LEU A 546 25.55 15.30 0.31
N GLY A 547 26.47 14.57 -0.34
CA GLY A 547 27.50 15.15 -1.21
C GLY A 547 28.41 16.13 -0.45
N CYS A 548 28.64 15.88 0.84
CA CYS A 548 29.39 16.78 1.72
C CYS A 548 30.80 16.25 2.00
N GLY A 549 31.69 17.15 2.44
CA GLY A 549 33.02 16.76 2.90
C GLY A 549 32.97 15.97 4.23
N PRO A 550 34.14 15.58 4.77
CA PRO A 550 34.20 14.81 5.99
C PRO A 550 33.45 15.48 7.14
N LEU A 551 32.47 14.78 7.70
CA LEU A 551 31.72 15.22 8.87
C LEU A 551 32.53 15.00 10.15
N VAL A 552 32.30 15.85 11.15
CA VAL A 552 33.05 15.86 12.42
C VAL A 552 32.28 15.13 13.50
#